data_AF-A0A1Q6L4J5-F1
#
_entry.id   AF-A0A1Q6L4J5-F1
#
_cell.length_a   1.000
_cell.length_b   1.000
_cell.length_c   1.000
_cell.angle_alpha   90.00
_cell.angle_beta   90.00
_cell.angle_gamma   90.00
#
_symmetry.space_group_name_H-M   'P 1'
#
loop_
_entity.id
_entity.type
_entity.pdbx_description
1 polymer ?
#
loop_
_entity_poly.entity_id
_entity_poly.type
_entity_poly.pdbx_seq_one_letter_code
_entity_poly.pdbx_strand_id
1 'polypeptide(L)' 'MVVEVKLKNQNIRRLDIDDNTIGILEKENINDLGSLCKKTKTELKKMDISQNVVKQIETQLQLMGLNLKNNL' A
#
# COMPACT_ATOMS: atom_id res chain seq x y z
N MET A 1 -1.60 -16.39 -12.18
CA MET A 1 -2.18 -15.09 -12.58
C MET A 1 -3.53 -14.75 -11.92
N VAL A 2 -4.38 -15.70 -11.49
CA VAL A 2 -5.71 -15.36 -10.88
C VAL A 2 -5.61 -14.83 -9.43
N VAL A 3 -4.59 -15.26 -8.68
CA VAL A 3 -4.43 -14.91 -7.25
C VAL A 3 -4.07 -13.44 -7.05
N GLU A 4 -3.14 -12.91 -7.85
CA GLU A 4 -2.71 -11.50 -7.75
C GLU A 4 -3.84 -10.51 -8.05
N VAL A 5 -4.72 -10.82 -9.01
CA VAL A 5 -5.87 -9.96 -9.35
C VAL A 5 -6.87 -9.92 -8.20
N LYS A 6 -7.12 -11.06 -7.55
CA LYS A 6 -7.99 -11.12 -6.37
C LYS A 6 -7.40 -10.35 -5.19
N LEU A 7 -6.08 -10.37 -4.99
CA LEU A 7 -5.43 -9.63 -3.91
C LEU A 7 -5.45 -8.12 -4.15
N LYS A 8 -5.17 -7.68 -5.38
CA LYS A 8 -5.18 -6.25 -5.73
C LYS A 8 -6.53 -5.57 -5.50
N ASN A 9 -7.64 -6.29 -5.67
CA ASN A 9 -8.98 -5.74 -5.44
C ASN A 9 -9.38 -5.69 -3.96
N GLN A 10 -8.53 -6.14 -3.05
CA GLN A 10 -8.83 -6.09 -1.62
C GLN A 10 -8.60 -4.69 -1.07
N ASN A 11 -9.37 -4.33 -0.04
CA ASN A 11 -9.30 -3.04 0.60
C ASN A 11 -7.97 -2.84 1.35
N ILE A 12 -7.44 -1.61 1.36
CA ILE A 12 -6.20 -1.26 2.07
C ILE A 12 -6.24 -1.51 3.58
N ARG A 13 -7.43 -1.57 4.20
CA ARG A 13 -7.63 -1.91 5.62
C ARG A 13 -7.24 -3.34 5.99
N ARG A 14 -6.85 -4.16 5.01
CA ARG A 14 -6.19 -5.45 5.28
C ARG A 14 -4.74 -5.30 5.73
N LEU A 15 -4.14 -4.13 5.54
CA LEU A 15 -2.84 -3.80 6.09
C LEU A 15 -3.01 -3.45 7.57
N ASP A 16 -2.15 -4.03 8.40
CA ASP A 16 -2.02 -3.72 9.81
C ASP A 16 -1.19 -2.44 9.95
N ILE A 17 -1.81 -1.30 9.67
CA ILE A 17 -1.25 0.05 9.77
C ILE A 17 -2.25 0.97 10.48
N ASP A 18 -1.76 2.07 11.04
CA ASP A 18 -2.59 2.97 11.83
C ASP A 18 -3.70 3.65 10.99
N ASP A 19 -4.82 3.97 11.65
CA ASP A 19 -5.97 4.60 11.02
C ASP A 19 -5.67 5.98 10.41
N ASN A 20 -4.67 6.70 10.93
CA ASN A 20 -4.25 7.97 10.35
C ASN A 20 -3.61 7.75 8.97
N THR A 21 -2.75 6.75 8.84
CA THR A 21 -2.19 6.34 7.54
C THR A 21 -3.27 5.85 6.59
N ILE A 22 -4.23 5.04 7.07
CA ILE A 22 -5.39 4.64 6.25
C ILE A 22 -6.15 5.87 5.77
N GLY A 23 -6.42 6.84 6.65
CA GLY A 23 -7.12 8.07 6.29
C GLY A 23 -6.38 8.93 5.27
N ILE A 24 -5.04 8.98 5.32
CA ILE A 24 -4.21 9.64 4.30
C ILE A 24 -4.35 8.93 2.95
N LEU A 25 -4.26 7.60 2.93
CA LEU A 25 -4.38 6.81 1.70
C LEU A 25 -5.78 6.96 1.08
N GLU A 26 -6.84 6.89 1.88
CA GLU A 26 -8.23 7.08 1.43
C GLU A 26 -8.45 8.50 0.84
N LYS A 27 -7.88 9.55 1.47
CA LYS A 27 -7.92 10.93 0.94
C LYS A 27 -7.26 11.06 -0.44
N GLU A 28 -6.21 10.28 -0.68
CA GLU A 28 -5.50 10.20 -1.96
C GLU A 28 -6.15 9.22 -2.96
N ASN A 29 -7.38 8.74 -2.67
CA ASN A 29 -8.13 7.76 -3.46
C ASN A 29 -7.46 6.38 -3.58
N ILE A 30 -6.62 6.01 -2.60
CA ILE A 30 -5.98 4.70 -2.52
C ILE A 30 -6.81 3.80 -1.60
N ASN A 31 -7.86 3.20 -2.16
CA ASN A 31 -8.83 2.41 -1.38
C ASN A 31 -8.57 0.89 -1.45
N ASP A 32 -7.77 0.45 -2.42
CA ASP A 32 -7.44 -0.96 -2.66
C ASP A 32 -5.93 -1.21 -2.77
N LEU A 33 -5.50 -2.44 -2.51
CA LEU A 33 -4.10 -2.85 -2.56
C LEU A 33 -3.49 -2.65 -3.95
N GLY A 34 -4.28 -2.80 -5.02
CA GLY A 34 -3.85 -2.59 -6.40
C GLY A 34 -3.50 -1.14 -6.68
N SER A 35 -4.31 -0.20 -6.20
CA SER A 35 -4.05 1.23 -6.25
C SER A 35 -2.80 1.59 -5.44
N LEU A 36 -2.60 0.96 -4.28
CA LEU A 36 -1.40 1.13 -3.47
C LEU A 36 -0.13 0.60 -4.17
N CYS A 37 -0.22 -0.55 -4.85
CA CYS A 37 0.89 -1.12 -5.62
C CYS A 37 1.36 -0.21 -6.77
N LYS A 38 0.53 0.74 -7.23
CA LYS A 38 0.91 1.71 -8.27
C LYS A 38 1.76 2.86 -7.72
N LYS A 39 1.85 3.02 -6.40
CA LYS A 39 2.61 4.08 -5.74
C LYS A 39 4.04 3.62 -5.48
N THR A 40 4.96 4.57 -5.56
CA THR A 40 6.36 4.42 -5.15
C THR A 40 6.52 4.79 -3.67
N LYS A 41 7.60 4.31 -3.03
CA LYS A 41 7.96 4.70 -1.65
C LYS A 41 8.06 6.23 -1.50
N THR A 42 8.57 6.90 -2.53
CA THR A 42 8.72 8.36 -2.55
C THR A 42 7.37 9.06 -2.60
N GLU A 43 6.40 8.55 -3.36
CA GLU A 43 5.04 9.10 -3.38
C GLU A 43 4.36 8.96 -2.02
N LEU A 44 4.49 7.80 -1.36
CA LEU A 44 3.93 7.60 -0.01
C LEU A 44 4.55 8.57 1.01
N LYS A 45 5.87 8.80 0.95
CA LYS A 45 6.54 9.80 1.81
C LYS A 45 6.06 11.23 1.54
N LYS A 46 5.69 11.57 0.30
CA LYS A 46 5.12 12.88 -0.06
C LYS A 46 3.70 13.07 0.49
N MET A 47 3.01 11.99 0.85
CA MET A 47 1.69 12.01 1.49
C MET A 47 1.76 12.17 3.01
N ASP A 48 2.92 12.55 3.55
CA ASP A 48 3.16 12.64 5.01
C ASP A 48 3.09 11.28 5.74
N ILE A 49 3.30 10.19 5.00
CA ILE A 49 3.45 8.85 5.60
C ILE A 49 4.90 8.66 6.03
N SER A 50 5.10 8.40 7.32
CA SER A 50 6.44 8.24 7.89
C SER A 50 7.21 7.10 7.22
N GLN A 51 8.54 7.23 7.15
CA GLN A 51 9.40 6.19 6.55
C GLN A 51 9.24 4.82 7.23
N ASN A 52 8.95 4.79 8.53
CA ASN A 52 8.72 3.54 9.25
C ASN A 52 7.45 2.85 8.74
N VAL A 53 6.36 3.60 8.60
CA VAL A 53 5.09 3.08 8.09
C VAL A 53 5.19 2.68 6.62
N VAL A 54 5.91 3.45 5.78
CA VAL A 54 6.17 3.05 4.39
C VAL A 54 6.88 1.70 4.31
N LYS A 55 7.86 1.45 5.18
CA LYS A 55 8.52 0.13 5.27
C LYS A 55 7.56 -0.96 5.72
N GLN A 56 6.70 -0.69 6.71
CA GLN A 56 5.68 -1.65 7.16
C GLN A 56 4.71 -2.03 6.03
N ILE A 57 4.19 -1.03 5.30
CA ILE A 57 3.33 -1.24 4.13
C ILE A 57 4.03 -2.14 3.11
N GLU A 58 5.29 -1.84 2.79
CA GLU A 58 6.08 -2.61 1.83
C GLU A 58 6.25 -4.06 2.27
N THR A 59 6.67 -4.30 3.52
CA THR A 59 6.84 -5.65 4.06
C THR A 59 5.54 -6.43 4.02
N GLN A 60 4.42 -5.83 4.42
CA GLN A 60 3.13 -6.51 4.39
C GLN A 60 2.66 -6.82 2.96
N LEU A 61 2.84 -5.91 2.01
CA LEU A 61 2.57 -6.18 0.59
C LEU A 61 3.40 -7.35 0.08
N GLN A 62 4.70 -7.39 0.40
CA GLN A 62 5.60 -8.49 0.00
C GLN A 62 5.17 -9.84 0.58
N LEU A 63 4.73 -9.88 1.85
CA LEU A 63 4.19 -11.09 2.46
C LEU A 63 2.92 -11.59 1.76
N MET A 64 2.17 -10.69 1.13
CA MET A 64 1.01 -11.02 0.29
C MET A 64 1.39 -11.33 -1.18
N GLY A 65 2.68 -11.30 -1.53
CA GLY A 65 3.15 -11.47 -2.91
C GLY A 65 2.91 -10.26 -3.82
N LEU A 66 2.69 -9.08 -3.22
CA LEU A 66 2.53 -7.80 -3.90
C LEU A 66 3.77 -6.91 -3.70
N ASN A 67 3.90 -5.86 -4.51
CA ASN A 67 4.99 -4.90 -4.40
C ASN A 67 4.50 -3.48 -4.74
N LEU A 68 5.13 -2.49 -4.12
CA LEU A 68 5.05 -1.11 -4.56
C LEU A 68 5.73 -0.93 -5.93
N LYS A 69 5.37 0.14 -6.63
CA LYS A 69 5.96 0.48 -7.93
C LYS A 69 7.45 0.79 -7.76
N ASN A 70 8.26 0.29 -8.70
CA ASN A 70 9.72 0.41 -8.73
C ASN A 70 10.44 -0.23 -7.52
N ASN A 71 9.92 -1.35 -7.00
CA ASN A 71 10.66 -2.18 -6.04
C ASN A 71 11.63 -3.18 -6.71
N LEU A 72 12.14 -2.82 -7.88
CA LEU A 72 13.09 -3.60 -8.70
C LEU A 72 14.52 -3.20 -8.38
#